data_AF-A0A971ZSH9-F1
#
_entry.id   AF-A0A971ZSH9-F1
#
_cell.length_a   1.000
_cell.length_b   1.000
_cell.length_c   1.000
_cell.angle_alpha   90.00
_cell.angle_beta   90.00
_cell.angle_gamma   90.00
#
_symmetry.space_group_name_H-M   'P 1'
#
loop_
_entity.id
_entity.type
_entity.pdbx_description
1 polymer ?
#
loop_
_entity_poly.entity_id
_entity_poly.type
_entity_poly.pdbx_seq_one_letter_code
_entity_poly.pdbx_strand_id
1 'polypeptide(L)'
;MRRFVLCLTLAATLLLVALQEARADVRRVSNRWGERFARTMPWHGQYYYAPWGAPVSLVVPPVSNMQTSMGWGVTQTEMRPIYHQFARPYPGDGAGQGVGFLSTPRWPSHTDQFGVYYVRGPWK
;
A
#
# COMPACT_ATOMS: atom_id res chain seq x y z
N MET A 1 -51.71 -0.60 13.31
CA MET A 1 -50.38 -1.15 13.70
C MET A 1 -49.40 -1.26 12.53
N ARG A 2 -49.74 -1.86 11.38
CA ARG A 2 -48.84 -1.98 10.21
C ARG A 2 -48.23 -0.66 9.69
N ARG A 3 -49.01 0.44 9.67
CA ARG A 3 -48.52 1.77 9.23
C ARG A 3 -47.46 2.36 10.17
N PHE A 4 -47.59 2.14 11.48
CA PHE A 4 -46.61 2.57 12.48
C PHE A 4 -45.31 1.78 12.38
N VAL A 5 -45.39 0.47 12.11
CA VAL A 5 -44.21 -0.39 11.90
C VAL A 5 -43.44 0.06 10.66
N LEU A 6 -44.13 0.37 9.56
CA LEU A 6 -43.51 0.89 8.34
C LEU A 6 -42.77 2.22 8.59
N CYS A 7 -43.41 3.18 9.26
CA CYS A 7 -42.78 4.46 9.57
C CYS A 7 -41.54 4.31 10.47
N LEU A 8 -41.57 3.40 11.44
CA LEU A 8 -40.43 3.10 12.31
C LEU A 8 -39.26 2.51 11.53
N THR A 9 -39.52 1.55 10.62
CA THR A 9 -38.46 0.98 9.78
C THR A 9 -37.85 1.99 8.82
N LEU A 10 -38.67 2.91 8.28
CA LEU A 10 -38.23 3.95 7.37
C LEU A 10 -37.41 5.04 8.09
N ALA A 11 -37.80 5.40 9.32
CA ALA A 11 -37.04 6.32 10.15
C ALA A 11 -35.70 5.72 10.59
N ALA A 12 -35.68 4.43 10.94
CA ALA A 12 -34.46 3.73 11.33
C ALA A 12 -33.45 3.62 10.16
N THR A 13 -33.93 3.34 8.94
CA THR A 13 -33.07 3.28 7.75
C THR A 13 -32.53 4.66 7.37
N LEU A 14 -33.34 5.71 7.49
CA LEU A 14 -32.90 7.11 7.29
C LEU A 14 -31.83 7.53 8.30
N LEU A 15 -31.99 7.16 9.57
CA LEU A 15 -31.01 7.46 10.61
C LEU A 15 -29.67 6.75 10.36
N LEU A 16 -29.70 5.48 9.93
CA LEU A 16 -28.50 4.72 9.57
C LEU A 16 -27.75 5.34 8.38
N VAL A 17 -28.46 5.84 7.38
CA VAL A 17 -27.84 6.55 6.23
C VAL A 17 -27.26 7.91 6.67
N ALA A 18 -27.92 8.62 7.58
CA ALA A 18 -27.43 9.90 8.10
C ALA A 18 -26.19 9.78 8.99
N LEU A 19 -26.04 8.65 9.70
CA LEU A 19 -24.86 8.34 10.51
C LEU A 19 -23.65 7.87 9.68
N GLN A 20 -23.82 7.73 8.37
CA GLN A 20 -22.76 7.28 7.49
C GLN A 20 -21.81 8.45 7.21
N GLU A 21 -20.66 8.48 7.88
CA GLU A 21 -19.60 9.43 7.55
C GLU A 21 -19.16 9.21 6.09
N ALA A 22 -19.42 10.20 5.25
CA ALA A 22 -18.86 10.29 3.92
C ALA A 22 -17.36 10.63 4.04
N ARG A 23 -16.52 9.60 4.24
CA ARG A 23 -15.08 9.76 4.02
C ARG A 23 -14.88 9.98 2.53
N ALA A 24 -14.66 11.24 2.16
CA ALA A 24 -14.28 11.65 0.82
C ALA A 24 -12.86 11.13 0.53
N ASP A 25 -12.74 9.83 0.26
CA ASP A 25 -11.53 9.26 -0.30
C ASP A 25 -11.50 9.60 -1.79
N VAL A 26 -10.79 10.68 -2.12
CA VAL A 26 -10.54 11.16 -3.50
C VAL A 26 -9.89 10.05 -4.37
N ARG A 27 -9.41 8.95 -3.78
CA ARG A 27 -8.57 7.92 -4.40
C ARG A 27 -9.15 6.51 -4.34
N ARG A 28 -10.48 6.36 -4.27
CA ARG A 28 -11.19 5.06 -4.23
C ARG A 28 -10.66 4.00 -5.21
N VAL A 29 -10.36 4.36 -6.46
CA VAL A 29 -9.90 3.39 -7.48
C VAL A 29 -8.46 2.94 -7.22
N SER A 30 -7.52 3.88 -7.03
CA SER A 30 -6.12 3.53 -6.75
C SER A 30 -5.98 2.75 -5.44
N ASN A 31 -6.81 3.07 -4.45
CA ASN A 31 -6.81 2.35 -3.17
C ASN A 31 -7.34 0.93 -3.32
N ARG A 32 -8.42 0.71 -4.08
CA ARG A 32 -8.90 -0.65 -4.39
C ARG A 32 -7.88 -1.48 -5.16
N TRP A 33 -7.17 -0.88 -6.12
CA TRP A 33 -6.13 -1.56 -6.88
C TRP A 33 -4.93 -1.91 -5.99
N GLY A 34 -4.49 -0.97 -5.17
CA GLY A 34 -3.44 -1.18 -4.18
C GLY A 34 -3.79 -2.28 -3.18
N GLU A 35 -5.02 -2.28 -2.66
CA GLU A 35 -5.50 -3.31 -1.75
C GLU A 35 -5.51 -4.70 -2.41
N ARG A 36 -6.01 -4.80 -3.64
CA ARG A 36 -6.03 -6.08 -4.38
C ARG A 36 -4.61 -6.61 -4.59
N PHE A 37 -3.69 -5.76 -5.04
CA PHE A 37 -2.30 -6.13 -5.27
C PHE A 37 -1.60 -6.53 -3.96
N ALA A 38 -1.82 -5.78 -2.88
CA ALA A 38 -1.23 -6.04 -1.58
C ALA A 38 -1.68 -7.37 -0.94
N ARG A 39 -2.85 -7.89 -1.32
CA ARG A 39 -3.32 -9.21 -0.87
C ARG A 39 -2.66 -10.38 -1.59
N THR A 40 -2.09 -10.16 -2.78
CA THR A 40 -1.58 -11.24 -3.64
C THR A 40 -0.07 -11.20 -3.85
N MET A 41 0.56 -10.04 -3.72
CA MET A 41 1.99 -9.85 -3.91
C MET A 41 2.69 -9.44 -2.61
N PRO A 42 4.00 -9.75 -2.46
CA PRO A 42 4.82 -9.19 -1.39
C PRO A 42 5.00 -7.68 -1.57
N TRP A 43 5.23 -6.97 -0.46
CA TRP A 43 5.45 -5.52 -0.47
C TRP A 43 6.84 -5.10 -0.97
N HIS A 44 7.76 -6.06 -1.07
CA HIS A 44 9.14 -5.87 -1.45
C HIS A 44 9.46 -6.61 -2.75
N GLY A 45 10.58 -6.23 -3.36
CA GLY A 45 11.20 -6.97 -4.45
C GLY A 45 12.18 -8.06 -3.98
N GLN A 46 13.06 -8.50 -4.87
CA GLN A 46 14.01 -9.60 -4.63
C GLN A 46 15.32 -9.18 -3.97
N TYR A 47 15.60 -7.88 -3.82
CA TYR A 47 16.88 -7.41 -3.28
C TYR A 47 16.76 -7.06 -1.81
N TYR A 48 17.83 -7.31 -1.04
CA TYR A 48 17.93 -6.89 0.35
C TYR A 48 18.73 -5.60 0.49
N TYR A 49 18.47 -4.86 1.55
CA TYR A 49 19.27 -3.70 1.92
C TYR A 49 20.52 -4.14 2.66
N ALA A 50 21.70 -3.83 2.10
CA ALA A 50 22.97 -4.39 2.53
C ALA A 50 23.24 -4.31 4.06
N PRO A 51 22.97 -3.17 4.74
CA PRO A 51 23.12 -3.07 6.19
C PRO A 51 22.28 -4.03 7.05
N TRP A 52 21.12 -4.48 6.59
CA TRP A 52 20.21 -5.32 7.39
C TRP A 52 20.06 -6.75 6.88
N GLY A 53 20.53 -7.06 5.67
CA GLY A 53 20.37 -8.41 5.10
C GLY A 53 18.92 -8.78 4.75
N ALA A 54 17.98 -7.83 4.83
CA ALA A 54 16.57 -7.99 4.53
C ALA A 54 16.06 -6.78 3.70
N PRO A 55 14.97 -6.94 2.94
CA PRO A 55 14.33 -5.81 2.27
C PRO A 55 13.79 -4.81 3.30
N VAL A 56 13.84 -3.52 2.97
CA VAL A 56 13.45 -2.42 3.86
C VAL A 56 12.29 -1.65 3.25
N SER A 57 11.29 -1.35 4.06
CA SER A 57 10.20 -0.47 3.67
C SER A 57 10.56 0.99 3.89
N LEU A 58 10.56 1.80 2.83
CA LEU A 58 10.56 3.26 2.93
C LEU A 58 9.11 3.74 3.06
N VAL A 59 8.77 4.22 4.25
CA VAL A 59 7.42 4.72 4.53
C VAL A 59 7.26 6.10 3.91
N VAL A 60 6.29 6.25 3.02
CA VAL A 60 5.91 7.54 2.43
C VAL A 60 4.56 8.04 2.94
N PRO A 61 4.25 9.34 2.79
CA PRO A 61 2.93 9.84 3.16
C PRO A 61 1.78 9.03 2.52
N PRO A 62 0.63 8.90 3.19
CA PRO A 62 -0.53 8.16 2.68
C PRO A 62 -1.06 8.74 1.35
N VAL A 63 -0.75 10.02 1.08
CA VAL A 63 -1.13 10.72 -0.15
C VAL A 63 -0.21 10.44 -1.35
N SER A 64 0.89 9.71 -1.19
CA SER A 64 1.79 9.36 -2.29
C SER A 64 1.30 8.10 -2.99
N ASN A 65 0.96 8.17 -4.29
CA ASN A 65 0.47 7.02 -5.06
C ASN A 65 1.48 6.47 -6.07
N MET A 66 2.53 7.22 -6.36
CA MET A 66 3.53 6.91 -7.38
C MET A 66 4.91 7.01 -6.74
N GLN A 67 5.83 6.17 -7.20
CA GLN A 67 7.25 6.22 -6.89
C GLN A 67 8.02 6.30 -8.21
N THR A 68 9.21 6.89 -8.14
CA THR A 68 10.14 6.94 -9.27
C THR A 68 11.28 5.98 -9.00
N SER A 69 11.48 5.01 -9.90
CA SER A 69 12.67 4.18 -9.92
C SER A 69 13.65 4.80 -10.92
N MET A 70 14.84 5.16 -10.44
CA MET A 70 15.85 5.80 -11.28
C MET A 70 16.78 4.73 -11.84
N GLY A 71 17.01 4.79 -13.16
CA GLY A 71 17.94 3.90 -13.85
C GLY A 71 19.24 4.63 -14.19
N TRP A 72 20.37 3.92 -14.14
CA TRP A 72 21.69 4.47 -14.51
C TRP A 72 21.95 4.42 -16.01
N GLY A 73 21.10 3.73 -16.78
CA GLY A 73 21.11 3.71 -18.24
C GLY A 73 20.25 4.80 -18.88
N VAL A 74 20.43 4.99 -20.19
CA VAL A 74 19.59 5.89 -20.99
C VAL A 74 18.14 5.41 -20.97
N THR A 75 17.19 6.31 -20.69
CA THR A 75 15.74 6.05 -20.70
C THR A 75 15.24 4.97 -19.73
N GLN A 76 15.99 4.66 -18.67
CA GLN A 76 15.61 3.63 -17.67
C GLN A 76 14.95 4.17 -16.39
N THR A 77 14.62 5.46 -16.35
CA THR A 77 13.87 6.03 -15.23
C THR A 77 12.37 5.83 -15.47
N GLU A 78 11.71 5.19 -14.52
CA GLU A 78 10.30 4.82 -14.63
C GLU A 78 9.50 5.32 -13.44
N MET A 79 8.25 5.71 -13.69
CA MET A 79 7.27 5.97 -12.64
C MET A 79 6.33 4.78 -12.52
N ARG A 80 6.23 4.23 -11.31
CA ARG A 80 5.35 3.10 -11.02
C ARG A 80 4.47 3.38 -9.80
N PRO A 81 3.26 2.81 -9.73
CA PRO A 81 2.38 2.98 -8.58
C PRO A 81 2.96 2.36 -7.31
N ILE A 82 2.56 2.90 -6.16
CA ILE A 82 2.82 2.35 -4.83
C ILE A 82 1.56 1.61 -4.37
N TYR A 83 1.58 0.29 -4.48
CA TYR A 83 0.41 -0.53 -4.17
C TYR A 83 0.21 -0.71 -2.66
N HIS A 84 1.29 -1.06 -1.95
CA HIS A 84 1.23 -1.46 -0.56
C HIS A 84 1.01 -0.26 0.36
N GLN A 85 0.20 -0.48 1.39
CA GLN A 85 -0.11 0.49 2.41
C GLN A 85 -0.13 -0.19 3.77
N PHE A 86 0.48 0.45 4.77
CA PHE A 86 0.36 0.00 6.15
C PHE A 86 -1.04 0.27 6.66
N ALA A 87 -1.74 -0.76 7.09
CA ALA A 87 -2.92 -0.64 7.95
C ALA A 87 -2.56 -1.20 9.33
N ARG A 88 -3.16 -0.66 10.39
CA ARG A 88 -3.15 -1.34 11.70
C ARG A 88 -4.23 -2.44 11.67
N PRO A 89 -3.98 -3.64 12.23
CA PRO A 89 -2.82 -4.05 13.04
C PRO A 89 -1.56 -4.40 12.21
N TYR A 90 -0.39 -4.32 12.86
CA TYR A 90 0.92 -4.64 12.28
C TYR A 90 0.89 -6.04 11.62
N PRO A 91 1.23 -6.17 10.31
CA PRO A 91 1.04 -7.41 9.57
C PRO A 91 2.05 -8.54 9.91
N GLY A 92 2.96 -8.34 10.88
CA GLY A 92 3.96 -9.34 11.30
C GLY A 92 5.39 -8.93 10.98
N ASP A 93 6.35 -9.75 11.43
CA ASP A 93 7.78 -9.51 11.27
C ASP A 93 8.17 -9.25 9.81
N GLY A 94 9.13 -8.34 9.62
CA GLY A 94 9.58 -7.88 8.32
C GLY A 94 9.80 -9.05 7.35
N ALA A 95 9.26 -8.91 6.14
CA ALA A 95 9.33 -9.96 5.15
C ALA A 95 10.80 -10.28 4.85
N GLY A 96 11.24 -11.49 5.19
CA GLY A 96 12.55 -11.94 4.79
C GLY A 96 13.31 -12.93 5.66
N GLN A 97 12.73 -13.43 6.75
CA GLN A 97 13.31 -14.60 7.40
C GLN A 97 13.11 -15.84 6.50
N GLY A 98 14.18 -16.24 5.80
CA GLY A 98 14.23 -17.49 5.02
C GLY A 98 14.07 -17.39 3.50
N VAL A 99 13.86 -16.19 2.95
CA VAL A 99 13.81 -15.98 1.49
C VAL A 99 15.20 -15.56 1.01
N GLY A 100 15.77 -16.28 0.03
CA GLY A 100 17.06 -15.95 -0.56
C GLY A 100 17.00 -14.66 -1.37
N PHE A 101 17.16 -13.51 -0.71
CA PHE A 101 17.25 -12.22 -1.40
C PHE A 101 18.61 -12.04 -2.06
N LEU A 102 18.61 -11.27 -3.14
CA LEU A 102 19.79 -10.89 -3.86
C LEU A 102 20.48 -9.70 -3.20
N SER A 103 21.80 -9.76 -3.12
CA SER A 103 22.60 -8.59 -2.75
C SER A 103 22.51 -7.55 -3.86
N THR A 104 22.68 -6.27 -3.51
CA THR A 104 22.89 -5.24 -4.51
C THR A 104 24.05 -5.63 -5.44
N PRO A 105 23.85 -5.66 -6.77
CA PRO A 105 24.93 -5.99 -7.70
C PRO A 105 26.06 -4.97 -7.61
N ARG A 106 27.27 -5.38 -7.99
CA ARG A 106 28.43 -4.48 -8.04
C ARG A 106 28.18 -3.24 -8.92
N TRP A 107 27.43 -3.43 -10.01
CA TRP A 107 27.01 -2.38 -10.93
C TRP A 107 25.48 -2.39 -11.02
N PRO A 108 24.78 -1.62 -10.15
CA PRO A 108 23.33 -1.57 -10.20
C PRO A 108 22.86 -0.83 -11.46
N SER A 109 21.80 -1.31 -12.08
CA SER A 109 21.08 -0.67 -13.18
C SER A 109 19.96 0.23 -12.68
N HIS A 110 19.34 -0.08 -11.54
CA HIS A 110 18.20 0.67 -10.98
C HIS A 110 18.28 0.83 -9.46
N THR A 111 17.61 1.86 -8.93
CA THR A 111 17.49 2.10 -7.48
C THR A 111 16.80 0.97 -6.71
N ASP A 112 16.03 0.12 -7.38
CA ASP A 112 15.32 -1.01 -6.76
C ASP A 112 16.24 -2.14 -6.28
N GLN A 113 17.47 -2.17 -6.81
CA GLN A 113 18.47 -3.17 -6.47
C GLN A 113 19.16 -2.89 -5.12
N PHE A 114 18.87 -1.73 -4.51
CA PHE A 114 19.30 -1.43 -3.15
C PHE A 114 18.42 -2.07 -2.07
N GLY A 115 17.33 -2.74 -2.45
CA GLY A 115 16.47 -3.44 -1.50
C GLY A 115 15.62 -2.54 -0.60
N VAL A 116 15.40 -1.28 -1.02
CA VAL A 116 14.51 -0.33 -0.34
C VAL A 116 13.26 -0.14 -1.18
N TYR A 117 12.09 -0.42 -0.60
CA TYR A 117 10.80 -0.45 -1.31
C TYR A 117 9.80 0.50 -0.69
N TYR A 118 9.11 1.28 -1.52
CA TYR A 118 8.15 2.28 -1.05
C TYR A 118 6.86 1.63 -0.57
N VAL A 119 6.40 2.02 0.61
CA VAL A 119 5.11 1.60 1.18
C VAL A 119 4.39 2.83 1.73
N ARG A 120 3.10 2.96 1.46
CA ARG A 120 2.30 4.09 1.94
C ARG A 120 2.04 3.97 3.43
N GLY A 121 2.15 5.08 4.15
CA GLY A 121 1.75 5.17 5.55
C GLY A 121 0.24 4.96 5.76
N PRO A 122 -0.18 4.69 7.01
CA PRO A 122 -1.59 4.51 7.35
C PRO A 122 -2.39 5.80 7.15
N TRP A 123 -3.67 5.63 6.80
CA TRP A 123 -4.66 6.70 6.89
C TRP A 123 -4.81 7.08 8.36
N LYS A 124 -4.69 8.38 8.67
CA LYS A 124 -5.22 8.93 9.93
C LYS A 124 -6.70 9.23 9.71
#